data_AF-A0A3B4ARL4-F1
#
_entry.id   AF-A0A3B4ARL4-F1
#
_cell.length_a   1.000
_cell.length_b   1.000
_cell.length_c   1.000
_cell.angle_alpha   90.00
_cell.angle_beta   90.00
_cell.angle_gamma   90.00
#
_symmetry.space_group_name_H-M   'P 1'
#
loop_
_entity.id
_entity.type
_entity.pdbx_description
1 polymer ?
#
loop_
_entity_poly.entity_id
_entity_poly.type
_entity_poly.pdbx_seq_one_letter_code
_entity_poly.pdbx_strand_id
1 'polypeptide(L)'
;MQLFNILLFHLDLLSYFLQAMFLSYGPKFKSQTVVEPFSNIELYNLMCDVLEIIPAENNGTHGALNHLQREPFFSPSFPPELSPALDCSLTSLTPPDTLGCSCNLTHLPFGPPALLQGGQSHCHLHHEGFVSGYSRDRLMPLWTSYTLPKSPSPGPLGPLVSDCLRPDVRVPPNQSSSCDVYSSKNLSAGFLFPPNLNSSAEQQFDALTTSNIIPMLPEFKRIWSYFHDSLLPRYSWLYEELNVVSGPVFDYDFNGRYDSSDQILQFVPGSRIPVPTHFFIVLTSCSNSSSSLLSCDKPLKTVSFILPHRAPTEICESSGAESVWVEDLMWFHQSRVRDVEWLTGLDFYHGSSRPITELLQMKTLPTGLVPPF
;
A
#
# COMPACT_ATOMS: atom_id res chain seq x y z
N MET A 1 -20.04 -15.68 48.37
CA MET A 1 -19.90 -16.27 47.02
C MET A 1 -19.87 -15.13 46.03
N GLN A 2 -18.71 -14.46 45.91
CA GLN A 2 -18.48 -13.35 44.99
C GLN A 2 -17.86 -13.94 43.72
N LEU A 3 -18.65 -13.96 42.65
CA LEU A 3 -18.18 -14.22 41.31
C LEU A 3 -17.25 -13.07 40.91
N PHE A 4 -15.95 -13.36 40.82
CA PHE A 4 -15.03 -12.52 40.08
C PHE A 4 -15.37 -12.67 38.60
N ASN A 5 -15.98 -11.64 38.02
CA ASN A 5 -15.98 -11.41 36.59
C ASN A 5 -14.53 -11.16 36.17
N ILE A 6 -13.89 -12.17 35.57
CA ILE A 6 -12.66 -11.98 34.81
C ILE A 6 -13.09 -11.37 33.47
N LEU A 7 -13.00 -10.05 33.38
CA LEU A 7 -12.90 -9.38 32.08
C LEU A 7 -11.56 -9.81 31.48
N LEU A 8 -11.58 -10.77 30.56
CA LEU A 8 -10.49 -10.98 29.61
C LEU A 8 -10.49 -9.75 28.69
N PHE A 9 -9.68 -8.74 29.00
CA PHE A 9 -9.27 -7.78 28.00
C PHE A 9 -8.59 -8.56 26.87
N HIS A 10 -9.07 -8.37 25.63
CA HIS A 10 -8.33 -8.72 24.41
C HIS A 10 -6.94 -8.10 24.53
N LEU A 11 -5.95 -8.93 24.83
CA LEU A 11 -4.56 -8.52 24.88
C LEU A 11 -4.02 -8.65 23.46
N ASP A 12 -3.92 -7.53 22.75
CA ASP A 12 -3.26 -7.47 21.44
C ASP A 12 -1.79 -7.86 21.56
N LEU A 13 -1.31 -8.71 20.66
CA LEU A 13 0.11 -9.11 20.57
C LEU A 13 1.06 -7.92 20.37
N LEU A 14 0.53 -6.76 20.02
CA LEU A 14 1.24 -5.50 19.87
C LEU A 14 1.40 -4.73 21.18
N SER A 15 0.73 -5.14 22.25
CA SER A 15 0.91 -4.56 23.58
C SER A 15 2.34 -4.79 24.07
N TYR A 16 2.98 -3.73 24.59
CA TYR A 16 4.31 -3.79 25.20
C TYR A 16 4.44 -4.90 26.25
N PHE A 17 3.34 -5.25 26.94
CA PHE A 17 3.33 -6.27 27.98
C PHE A 17 3.36 -7.72 27.45
N LEU A 18 3.16 -7.93 26.15
CA LEU A 18 3.15 -9.26 25.52
C LEU A 18 4.39 -9.53 24.66
N GLN A 19 5.35 -8.60 24.63
CA GLN A 19 6.59 -8.79 23.89
C GLN A 19 7.44 -9.90 24.54
N ALA A 20 7.84 -10.86 23.72
CA ALA A 20 8.70 -11.97 24.14
C ALA A 20 10.19 -11.61 23.98
N MET A 21 11.03 -12.21 24.82
CA MET A 21 12.49 -12.08 24.70
C MET A 21 13.04 -13.08 23.69
N PHE A 22 13.97 -12.63 22.84
CA PHE A 22 14.80 -13.48 22.00
C PHE A 22 16.28 -13.20 22.25
N LEU A 23 17.05 -14.25 22.55
CA LEU A 23 18.51 -14.19 22.71
C LEU A 23 19.13 -15.31 21.87
N SER A 24 20.11 -14.95 21.04
CA SER A 24 20.90 -15.92 20.27
C SER A 24 22.37 -15.87 20.68
N TYR A 25 22.99 -17.04 20.81
CA TYR A 25 24.41 -17.18 21.05
C TYR A 25 24.93 -18.41 20.35
N GLY A 26 25.99 -18.26 19.55
CA GLY A 26 26.60 -19.37 18.84
C GLY A 26 27.54 -18.89 17.73
N PRO A 27 28.29 -19.81 17.10
CA PRO A 27 29.28 -19.49 16.08
C PRO A 27 28.66 -18.87 14.82
N LYS A 28 27.40 -19.16 14.52
CA LYS A 28 26.65 -18.66 13.35
C LYS A 28 26.05 -17.27 13.55
N PHE A 29 25.93 -16.80 14.80
CA PHE A 29 25.32 -15.50 15.12
C PHE A 29 26.36 -14.40 15.28
N LYS A 30 26.02 -13.18 14.89
CA LYS A 30 26.84 -11.99 15.19
C LYS A 30 26.94 -11.81 16.72
N SER A 31 28.07 -11.29 17.17
CA SER A 31 28.31 -11.04 18.60
C SER A 31 28.08 -9.57 18.93
N GLN A 32 27.64 -9.29 20.17
CA GLN A 32 27.42 -7.92 20.68
C GLN A 32 26.48 -7.08 19.78
N THR A 33 25.47 -7.70 19.19
CA THR A 33 24.51 -7.05 18.30
C THR A 33 23.14 -6.99 18.96
N VAL A 34 22.56 -5.79 19.00
CA VAL A 34 21.14 -5.57 19.33
C VAL A 34 20.41 -5.37 18.00
N VAL A 35 19.27 -6.02 17.84
CA VAL A 35 18.48 -5.96 16.60
C VAL A 35 17.10 -5.36 16.88
N GLU A 36 16.51 -4.79 15.84
CA GLU A 36 15.11 -4.35 15.88
C GLU A 36 14.18 -5.55 16.13
N PRO A 37 13.04 -5.35 16.79
CA PRO A 37 12.14 -6.46 17.07
C PRO A 37 11.48 -6.99 15.78
N PHE A 38 11.15 -8.27 15.81
CA PHE A 38 10.64 -9.03 14.67
C PHE A 38 9.58 -10.03 15.13
N SER A 39 8.78 -10.54 14.20
CA SER A 39 7.75 -11.54 14.50
C SER A 39 8.34 -12.93 14.70
N ASN A 40 7.82 -13.69 15.67
CA ASN A 40 8.27 -15.05 15.96
C ASN A 40 8.11 -16.04 14.78
N ILE A 41 7.23 -15.75 13.82
CA ILE A 41 7.06 -16.54 12.58
C ILE A 41 8.35 -16.61 11.75
N GLU A 42 9.25 -15.63 11.91
CA GLU A 42 10.53 -15.57 11.20
C GLU A 42 11.59 -16.56 11.74
N LEU A 43 11.38 -17.08 12.96
CA LEU A 43 12.34 -17.96 13.62
C LEU A 43 12.50 -19.31 12.93
N TYR A 44 11.46 -19.83 12.27
CA TYR A 44 11.54 -21.12 11.58
C TYR A 44 12.57 -21.08 10.45
N ASN A 45 12.54 -20.05 9.60
CA ASN A 45 13.53 -19.85 8.53
C ASN A 45 14.94 -19.68 9.10
N LEU A 46 15.09 -18.88 10.18
CA LEU A 46 16.37 -18.68 10.84
C LEU A 46 16.96 -19.99 11.39
N MET A 47 16.14 -20.84 12.01
CA MET A 47 16.58 -22.15 12.51
C MET A 47 17.01 -23.08 11.37
N CYS A 48 16.30 -23.06 10.24
CA CYS A 48 16.67 -23.81 9.05
C CYS A 48 18.02 -23.35 8.49
N ASP A 49 18.26 -22.04 8.44
CA ASP A 49 19.55 -21.47 8.00
C ASP A 49 20.71 -21.88 8.92
N VAL A 50 20.50 -21.85 10.25
CA VAL A 50 21.51 -22.26 11.23
C VAL A 50 21.86 -23.75 11.09
N LEU A 51 20.88 -24.57 10.72
CA LEU A 51 21.05 -26.00 10.44
C LEU A 51 21.48 -26.30 9.00
N GLU A 52 21.58 -25.28 8.15
CA GLU A 52 21.90 -25.40 6.72
C GLU A 52 20.95 -26.35 5.96
N ILE A 53 19.65 -26.27 6.28
CA ILE A 53 18.59 -27.05 5.62
C ILE A 53 17.57 -26.15 4.92
N ILE A 54 16.83 -26.74 3.98
CA ILE A 54 15.78 -26.04 3.24
C ILE A 54 14.49 -26.02 4.09
N PRO A 55 13.91 -24.85 4.40
CA PRO A 55 12.65 -24.76 5.14
C PRO A 55 11.47 -25.28 4.32
N ALA A 56 10.48 -25.87 4.99
CA ALA A 56 9.17 -26.13 4.38
C ALA A 56 8.38 -24.82 4.17
N GLU A 57 7.31 -24.86 3.38
CA GLU A 57 6.42 -23.70 3.21
C GLU A 57 5.90 -23.18 4.56
N ASN A 58 6.04 -21.87 4.77
CA ASN A 58 5.68 -21.21 6.02
C ASN A 58 5.36 -19.72 5.79
N ASN A 59 4.95 -19.02 6.85
CA ASN A 59 4.55 -17.62 6.79
C ASN A 59 5.69 -16.61 7.01
N GLY A 60 6.89 -17.08 7.39
CA GLY A 60 8.07 -16.23 7.54
C GLY A 60 8.63 -15.80 6.20
N THR A 61 9.26 -14.63 6.18
CA THR A 61 9.95 -14.06 5.03
C THR A 61 11.43 -14.45 5.05
N HIS A 62 11.77 -15.51 4.31
CA HIS A 62 13.13 -16.06 4.29
C HIS A 62 14.14 -14.99 3.85
N GLY A 63 15.14 -14.72 4.69
CA GLY A 63 16.13 -13.66 4.48
C GLY A 63 15.93 -12.40 5.35
N ALA A 64 14.75 -12.19 5.94
CA ALA A 64 14.48 -11.02 6.79
C ALA A 64 15.40 -10.95 8.02
N LEU A 65 15.78 -12.11 8.58
CA LEU A 65 16.68 -12.23 9.73
C LEU A 65 18.16 -12.49 9.35
N ASN A 66 18.54 -12.32 8.08
CA ASN A 66 19.94 -12.49 7.66
C ASN A 66 20.92 -11.59 8.42
N HIS A 67 20.45 -10.43 8.88
CA HIS A 67 21.27 -9.49 9.63
C HIS A 67 21.72 -10.02 11.00
N LEU A 68 21.11 -11.09 11.54
CA LEU A 68 21.52 -11.78 12.77
C LEU A 68 22.72 -12.73 12.56
N GLN A 69 22.91 -13.23 11.34
CA GLN A 69 23.91 -14.26 11.01
C GLN A 69 25.23 -13.62 10.59
N ARG A 70 26.37 -14.24 10.93
CA ARG A 70 27.70 -13.78 10.47
C ARG A 70 27.86 -13.98 8.96
N GLU A 71 27.45 -15.16 8.50
CA GLU A 71 27.46 -15.59 7.10
C GLU A 71 26.09 -16.23 6.83
N PRO A 72 25.17 -15.52 6.13
CA PRO A 72 23.85 -16.04 5.85
C PRO A 72 23.89 -17.26 4.92
N PHE A 73 23.17 -18.33 5.29
CA PHE A 73 23.03 -19.53 4.46
C PHE A 73 22.21 -19.26 3.19
N PHE A 74 21.18 -18.42 3.29
CA PHE A 74 20.27 -18.08 2.19
C PHE A 74 20.50 -16.65 1.69
N SER A 75 20.55 -16.47 0.37
CA SER A 75 20.60 -15.16 -0.30
C SER A 75 19.27 -14.89 -1.02
N PRO A 76 18.43 -13.97 -0.52
CA PRO A 76 17.14 -13.67 -1.15
C PRO A 76 17.32 -12.97 -2.50
N SER A 77 16.35 -13.17 -3.39
CA SER A 77 16.21 -12.47 -4.66
C SER A 77 14.77 -11.99 -4.82
N PHE A 78 14.54 -10.95 -5.63
CA PHE A 78 13.19 -10.51 -5.93
C PHE A 78 12.41 -11.60 -6.66
N PRO A 79 11.12 -11.81 -6.33
CA PRO A 79 10.28 -12.70 -7.11
C PRO A 79 10.16 -12.19 -8.55
N PRO A 80 10.15 -13.07 -9.56
CA PRO A 80 9.95 -12.63 -10.95
C PRO A 80 8.53 -12.10 -11.12
N GLU A 81 8.40 -10.97 -11.83
CA GLU A 81 7.10 -10.46 -12.27
C GLU A 81 6.45 -11.47 -13.23
N LEU A 82 5.19 -11.84 -12.96
CA LEU A 82 4.47 -12.85 -13.76
C LEU A 82 3.60 -12.25 -14.86
N SER A 83 3.20 -10.99 -14.70
CA SER A 83 2.39 -10.27 -15.69
C SER A 83 3.01 -8.90 -15.97
N PRO A 84 3.92 -8.77 -16.95
CA PRO A 84 4.57 -7.51 -17.27
C PRO A 84 3.55 -6.48 -17.79
N ALA A 85 3.82 -5.20 -17.51
CA ALA A 85 2.97 -4.11 -17.98
C ALA A 85 2.90 -4.06 -19.51
N LEU A 86 1.67 -4.01 -20.02
CA LEU A 86 1.38 -3.76 -21.44
C LEU A 86 1.54 -2.26 -21.75
N ASP A 87 1.69 -1.96 -23.03
CA ASP A 87 1.68 -0.59 -23.52
C ASP A 87 0.24 -0.03 -23.52
N CYS A 88 0.04 1.10 -22.82
CA CYS A 88 -1.20 1.90 -22.82
C CYS A 88 -1.01 3.20 -23.60
N SER A 89 -0.30 3.11 -24.72
CA SER A 89 -0.13 4.22 -25.64
C SER A 89 -1.47 4.71 -26.17
N LEU A 90 -1.72 6.01 -25.98
CA LEU A 90 -2.52 6.81 -26.91
C LEU A 90 -2.08 6.42 -28.33
N THR A 91 -3.02 6.28 -29.26
CA THR A 91 -2.78 5.79 -30.63
C THR A 91 -1.62 6.52 -31.36
N SER A 92 -1.19 7.70 -30.88
CA SER A 92 0.24 8.09 -30.82
C SER A 92 0.44 9.37 -30.00
N LEU A 93 1.36 9.36 -29.02
CA LEU A 93 2.19 10.51 -28.57
C LEU A 93 3.60 10.06 -28.10
N THR A 94 4.00 8.83 -28.41
CA THR A 94 5.33 8.28 -28.11
C THR A 94 6.26 8.55 -29.29
N PRO A 95 7.35 9.33 -29.12
CA PRO A 95 8.30 9.56 -30.18
C PRO A 95 9.07 8.26 -30.48
N PRO A 96 9.38 7.96 -31.76
CA PRO A 96 10.13 6.76 -32.14
C PRO A 96 11.57 6.74 -31.59
N ASP A 97 12.02 7.86 -31.04
CA ASP A 97 13.31 8.04 -30.40
C ASP A 97 13.09 8.79 -29.07
N THR A 98 13.65 8.30 -27.98
CA THR A 98 13.60 8.97 -26.67
C THR A 98 14.47 10.22 -26.65
N LEU A 99 15.34 10.42 -27.66
CA LEU A 99 16.27 11.55 -27.81
C LEU A 99 17.13 11.81 -26.56
N GLY A 100 17.33 10.80 -25.72
CA GLY A 100 18.03 10.94 -24.44
C GLY A 100 17.23 11.64 -23.34
N CYS A 101 15.91 11.81 -23.50
CA CYS A 101 15.03 12.33 -22.46
C CYS A 101 14.73 11.26 -21.40
N SER A 102 14.92 11.59 -20.12
CA SER A 102 14.49 10.77 -18.99
C SER A 102 13.19 11.33 -18.40
N CYS A 103 12.15 10.50 -18.30
CA CYS A 103 10.95 10.86 -17.55
C CYS A 103 11.28 10.90 -16.06
N ASN A 104 10.74 11.89 -15.35
CA ASN A 104 11.02 12.08 -13.94
C ASN A 104 10.40 10.92 -13.13
N LEU A 105 11.23 10.23 -12.33
CA LEU A 105 10.83 9.08 -11.50
C LEU A 105 10.25 9.53 -10.13
N THR A 106 9.87 10.80 -9.99
CA THR A 106 9.38 11.40 -8.72
C THR A 106 8.37 10.52 -8.00
N HIS A 107 7.42 9.96 -8.75
CA HIS A 107 6.29 9.20 -8.22
C HIS A 107 6.53 7.69 -8.17
N LEU A 108 7.70 7.22 -8.61
CA LEU A 108 8.13 5.82 -8.51
C LEU A 108 9.58 5.75 -8.00
N PRO A 109 9.90 6.33 -6.83
CA PRO A 109 11.28 6.41 -6.34
C PRO A 109 11.90 5.04 -6.06
N PHE A 110 11.07 4.01 -5.92
CA PHE A 110 11.49 2.63 -5.67
C PHE A 110 11.07 1.66 -6.79
N GLY A 111 10.75 2.20 -7.98
CA GLY A 111 10.20 1.46 -9.10
C GLY A 111 8.70 1.14 -8.97
N PRO A 112 8.06 0.69 -10.07
CA PRO A 112 6.68 0.23 -10.03
C PRO A 112 6.54 -1.06 -9.19
N PRO A 113 5.42 -1.25 -8.47
CA PRO A 113 5.08 -2.54 -7.87
C PRO A 113 4.98 -3.63 -8.94
N ALA A 114 5.71 -4.73 -8.76
CA ALA A 114 5.69 -5.86 -9.69
C ALA A 114 4.44 -6.74 -9.46
N LEU A 115 3.80 -7.20 -10.53
CA LEU A 115 2.60 -8.02 -10.42
C LEU A 115 2.93 -9.53 -10.41
N LEU A 116 2.71 -10.18 -9.28
CA LEU A 116 2.97 -11.61 -9.06
C LEU A 116 1.78 -12.51 -9.44
N GLN A 117 0.67 -11.93 -9.89
CA GLN A 117 -0.48 -12.66 -10.41
C GLN A 117 -0.25 -12.99 -11.89
N GLY A 118 -0.32 -14.26 -12.28
CA GLY A 118 -0.19 -14.66 -13.69
C GLY A 118 -1.43 -14.34 -14.53
N GLY A 119 -1.22 -14.02 -15.81
CA GLY A 119 -2.30 -13.84 -16.79
C GLY A 119 -3.13 -12.57 -16.65
N GLN A 120 -2.63 -11.56 -15.93
CA GLN A 120 -3.31 -10.28 -15.75
C GLN A 120 -2.95 -9.30 -16.87
N SER A 121 -3.95 -8.63 -17.44
CA SER A 121 -3.74 -7.59 -18.45
C SER A 121 -3.76 -6.20 -17.81
N HIS A 122 -2.59 -5.63 -17.54
CA HIS A 122 -2.44 -4.30 -16.93
C HIS A 122 -1.48 -3.40 -17.71
N CYS A 123 -1.49 -2.10 -17.43
CA CYS A 123 -0.55 -1.14 -18.00
C CYS A 123 -0.28 0.03 -17.06
N HIS A 124 0.80 0.78 -17.30
CA HIS A 124 1.12 1.98 -16.53
C HIS A 124 0.53 3.24 -17.17
N LEU A 125 -0.19 4.03 -16.39
CA LEU A 125 -0.73 5.33 -16.78
C LEU A 125 0.06 6.42 -16.07
N HIS A 126 0.88 7.13 -16.83
CA HIS A 126 1.73 8.22 -16.32
C HIS A 126 0.98 9.55 -16.37
N HIS A 127 1.05 10.31 -15.28
CA HIS A 127 0.55 11.67 -15.16
C HIS A 127 1.63 12.54 -14.53
N GLU A 128 1.45 13.86 -14.53
CA GLU A 128 2.42 14.76 -13.89
C GLU A 128 2.51 14.51 -12.37
N GLY A 129 1.36 14.31 -11.70
CA GLY A 129 1.29 14.18 -10.24
C GLY A 129 1.27 12.74 -9.68
N PHE A 130 1.09 11.73 -10.53
CA PHE A 130 0.99 10.32 -10.11
C PHE A 130 1.20 9.33 -11.24
N VAL A 131 1.46 8.08 -10.90
CA VAL A 131 1.49 6.94 -11.83
C VAL A 131 0.57 5.85 -11.31
N SER A 132 -0.23 5.22 -12.17
CA SER A 132 -1.11 4.12 -11.78
C SER A 132 -0.91 2.87 -12.63
N GLY A 133 -1.05 1.70 -12.02
CA GLY A 133 -1.12 0.40 -12.70
C GLY A 133 -2.57 0.04 -12.99
N TYR A 134 -3.05 0.26 -14.20
CA TYR A 134 -4.45 0.07 -14.59
C TYR A 134 -4.72 -1.36 -15.07
N SER A 135 -5.69 -2.05 -14.46
CA SER A 135 -6.16 -3.37 -14.93
C SER A 135 -7.27 -3.22 -15.96
N ARG A 136 -7.04 -3.76 -17.15
CA ARG A 136 -8.03 -3.81 -18.24
C ARG A 136 -9.13 -4.85 -17.98
N ASP A 137 -8.85 -5.82 -17.10
CA ASP A 137 -9.78 -6.88 -16.74
C ASP A 137 -10.76 -6.41 -15.66
N ARG A 138 -10.25 -5.65 -14.66
CA ARG A 138 -11.04 -5.13 -13.53
C ARG A 138 -11.60 -3.72 -13.77
N LEU A 139 -11.20 -3.05 -14.86
CA LEU A 139 -11.64 -1.71 -15.25
C LEU A 139 -11.34 -0.63 -14.20
N MET A 140 -10.24 -0.81 -13.46
CA MET A 140 -9.81 0.09 -12.39
C MET A 140 -8.29 -0.03 -12.16
N PRO A 141 -7.67 0.96 -11.50
CA PRO A 141 -6.28 0.84 -11.06
C PRO A 141 -6.12 -0.21 -9.95
N LEU A 142 -5.08 -1.05 -10.08
CA LEU A 142 -4.61 -1.98 -9.04
C LEU A 142 -3.78 -1.27 -7.98
N TRP A 143 -3.09 -0.21 -8.39
CA TRP A 143 -2.32 0.65 -7.52
C TRP A 143 -2.16 2.03 -8.16
N THR A 144 -2.02 3.05 -7.33
CA THR A 144 -1.62 4.40 -7.72
C THR A 144 -0.51 4.87 -6.79
N SER A 145 0.58 5.37 -7.36
CA SER A 145 1.76 5.89 -6.66
C SER A 145 1.96 7.37 -6.92
N TYR A 146 2.19 8.14 -5.88
CA TYR A 146 2.48 9.57 -5.93
C TYR A 146 3.37 9.98 -4.76
N THR A 147 4.00 11.14 -4.88
CA THR A 147 4.99 11.61 -3.90
C THR A 147 4.66 13.05 -3.53
N LEU A 148 4.47 13.26 -2.24
CA LEU A 148 4.16 14.55 -1.66
C LEU A 148 5.46 15.20 -1.16
N PRO A 149 5.77 16.42 -1.58
CA PRO A 149 6.81 17.19 -0.92
C PRO A 149 6.35 17.57 0.49
N LYS A 150 7.30 18.02 1.31
CA LYS A 150 6.99 18.56 2.64
C LYS A 150 5.96 19.69 2.54
N SER A 151 4.78 19.48 3.13
CA SER A 151 3.74 20.52 3.14
C SER A 151 4.22 21.74 3.94
N PRO A 152 3.91 22.98 3.52
CA PRO A 152 4.24 24.19 4.29
C PRO A 152 3.39 24.32 5.56
N SER A 153 2.22 23.68 5.62
CA SER A 153 1.34 23.68 6.79
C SER A 153 0.58 22.35 6.92
N PRO A 154 0.16 21.95 8.13
CA PRO A 154 -0.63 20.74 8.35
C PRO A 154 -2.13 20.95 8.04
N GLY A 155 -2.49 22.03 7.35
CA GLY A 155 -3.89 22.38 7.06
C GLY A 155 -4.52 21.42 6.05
N PRO A 156 -5.86 21.29 6.06
CA PRO A 156 -6.55 20.42 5.12
C PRO A 156 -6.43 20.94 3.69
N LEU A 157 -6.55 20.02 2.73
CA LEU A 157 -6.54 20.36 1.31
C LEU A 157 -7.73 21.26 0.93
N GLY A 158 -7.52 22.07 -0.10
CA GLY A 158 -8.57 22.91 -0.67
C GLY A 158 -9.71 22.09 -1.30
N PRO A 159 -10.88 22.71 -1.51
CA PRO A 159 -11.99 22.04 -2.18
C PRO A 159 -11.64 21.75 -3.65
N LEU A 160 -12.32 20.76 -4.22
CA LEU A 160 -12.22 20.45 -5.64
C LEU A 160 -12.73 21.62 -6.49
N VAL A 161 -12.01 21.97 -7.56
CA VAL A 161 -12.39 23.08 -8.45
C VAL A 161 -13.55 22.70 -9.37
N SER A 162 -13.69 21.41 -9.71
CA SER A 162 -14.76 20.89 -10.59
C SER A 162 -14.99 19.39 -10.40
N ASP A 163 -16.24 18.95 -10.33
CA ASP A 163 -16.62 17.52 -10.29
C ASP A 163 -16.70 16.87 -11.69
N CYS A 164 -16.02 17.43 -12.69
CA CYS A 164 -16.14 17.00 -14.09
C CYS A 164 -15.27 15.77 -14.39
N LEU A 165 -15.82 14.58 -14.13
CA LEU A 165 -15.22 13.30 -14.50
C LEU A 165 -15.28 13.07 -16.02
N ARG A 166 -14.14 12.74 -16.66
CA ARG A 166 -14.07 12.44 -18.11
C ARG A 166 -13.47 11.06 -18.41
N PRO A 167 -13.77 10.48 -19.58
CA PRO A 167 -13.07 9.28 -20.04
C PRO A 167 -11.56 9.50 -20.21
N ASP A 168 -10.76 8.47 -19.91
CA ASP A 168 -9.33 8.45 -20.23
C ASP A 168 -9.10 8.01 -21.68
N VAL A 169 -8.51 8.88 -22.49
CA VAL A 169 -8.24 8.64 -23.91
C VAL A 169 -7.23 7.52 -24.18
N ARG A 170 -6.44 7.10 -23.18
CA ARG A 170 -5.48 5.98 -23.29
C ARG A 170 -6.15 4.63 -23.07
N VAL A 171 -7.33 4.61 -22.45
CA VAL A 171 -8.05 3.38 -22.12
C VAL A 171 -9.25 3.26 -23.06
N PRO A 172 -9.35 2.19 -23.86
CA PRO A 172 -10.46 2.05 -24.81
C PRO A 172 -11.79 1.88 -24.06
N PRO A 173 -12.93 2.23 -24.68
CA PRO A 173 -14.24 2.20 -24.02
C PRO A 173 -14.64 0.83 -23.47
N ASN A 174 -14.24 -0.26 -24.13
CA ASN A 174 -14.52 -1.62 -23.67
C ASN A 174 -13.71 -2.01 -22.41
N GLN A 175 -12.63 -1.28 -22.11
CA GLN A 175 -11.76 -1.47 -20.95
C GLN A 175 -11.89 -0.32 -19.94
N SER A 176 -12.83 0.60 -20.14
CA SER A 176 -13.12 1.70 -19.24
C SER A 176 -14.38 1.45 -18.41
N SER A 177 -14.44 2.00 -17.21
CA SER A 177 -15.67 2.08 -16.42
C SER A 177 -16.58 3.22 -16.92
N SER A 178 -17.90 3.00 -17.00
CA SER A 178 -18.87 4.06 -17.30
C SER A 178 -19.27 4.82 -16.03
N CYS A 179 -19.43 6.14 -16.14
CA CYS A 179 -19.90 7.01 -15.06
C CYS A 179 -21.32 6.65 -14.59
N ASP A 180 -22.19 6.18 -15.49
CA ASP A 180 -23.59 5.87 -15.17
C ASP A 180 -23.71 4.79 -14.10
N VAL A 181 -22.76 3.86 -14.07
CA VAL A 181 -22.72 2.73 -13.14
C VAL A 181 -22.54 3.21 -11.68
N TYR A 182 -21.92 4.37 -11.47
CA TYR A 182 -21.68 4.96 -10.15
C TYR A 182 -22.77 5.92 -9.68
N SER A 183 -23.89 6.02 -10.40
CA SER A 183 -25.02 6.90 -10.03
C SER A 183 -25.90 6.33 -8.91
N SER A 184 -25.54 5.18 -8.34
CA SER A 184 -26.32 4.51 -7.30
C SER A 184 -26.12 5.16 -5.92
N LYS A 185 -27.14 5.11 -5.04
CA LYS A 185 -27.02 5.63 -3.66
C LYS A 185 -26.12 4.77 -2.77
N ASN A 186 -25.97 3.48 -3.07
CA ASN A 186 -25.28 2.53 -2.20
C ASN A 186 -23.79 2.40 -2.52
N LEU A 187 -23.37 2.82 -3.72
CA LEU A 187 -21.99 2.72 -4.18
C LEU A 187 -21.71 3.88 -5.14
N SER A 188 -20.65 4.62 -4.84
CA SER A 188 -20.23 5.81 -5.59
C SER A 188 -18.80 5.66 -6.10
N ALA A 189 -18.40 6.50 -7.05
CA ALA A 189 -17.00 6.61 -7.45
C ALA A 189 -16.19 7.33 -6.36
N GLY A 190 -15.08 6.72 -5.93
CA GLY A 190 -13.98 7.39 -5.22
C GLY A 190 -12.74 7.47 -6.11
N PHE A 191 -11.74 8.26 -5.70
CA PHE A 191 -10.49 8.44 -6.43
C PHE A 191 -9.33 7.80 -5.67
N LEU A 192 -8.44 7.06 -6.35
CA LEU A 192 -7.21 6.57 -5.71
C LEU A 192 -6.18 7.68 -5.53
N PHE A 193 -5.93 8.47 -6.58
CA PHE A 193 -5.19 9.72 -6.45
C PHE A 193 -6.16 10.87 -6.18
N PRO A 194 -6.04 11.58 -5.05
CA PRO A 194 -6.99 12.63 -4.68
C PRO A 194 -6.77 13.89 -5.56
N PRO A 195 -7.77 14.32 -6.35
CA PRO A 195 -7.57 15.43 -7.29
C PRO A 195 -7.22 16.78 -6.64
N ASN A 196 -7.58 16.97 -5.37
CA ASN A 196 -7.31 18.20 -4.61
C ASN A 196 -5.86 18.34 -4.11
N LEU A 197 -5.00 17.33 -4.31
CA LEU A 197 -3.55 17.49 -4.10
C LEU A 197 -2.90 18.38 -5.16
N ASN A 198 -3.52 18.50 -6.34
CA ASN A 198 -2.95 19.24 -7.45
C ASN A 198 -3.19 20.74 -7.31
N SER A 199 -2.11 21.51 -7.49
CA SER A 199 -2.07 22.95 -7.22
C SER A 199 -2.74 23.81 -8.30
N SER A 200 -2.79 23.33 -9.55
CA SER A 200 -3.45 24.02 -10.66
C SER A 200 -4.72 23.30 -11.11
N ALA A 201 -5.70 24.04 -11.61
CA ALA A 201 -6.94 23.47 -12.16
C ALA A 201 -6.65 22.51 -13.34
N GLU A 202 -5.59 22.78 -14.11
CA GLU A 202 -5.13 21.92 -15.20
C GLU A 202 -4.63 20.57 -14.69
N GLN A 203 -3.85 20.56 -13.62
CA GLN A 203 -3.37 19.33 -12.99
C GLN A 203 -4.54 18.55 -12.35
N GLN A 204 -5.55 19.22 -11.79
CA GLN A 204 -6.73 18.51 -11.27
C GLN A 204 -7.44 17.69 -12.36
N PHE A 205 -7.44 18.17 -13.61
CA PHE A 205 -8.01 17.41 -14.71
C PHE A 205 -7.30 16.07 -14.93
N ASP A 206 -5.99 15.94 -14.73
CA ASP A 206 -5.31 14.63 -14.87
C ASP A 206 -5.88 13.57 -13.92
N ALA A 207 -6.32 13.98 -12.74
CA ALA A 207 -6.92 13.10 -11.74
C ALA A 207 -8.42 12.85 -11.96
N LEU A 208 -9.12 13.73 -12.67
CA LEU A 208 -10.57 13.64 -12.95
C LEU A 208 -10.86 12.76 -14.18
N THR A 209 -10.31 11.55 -14.19
CA THR A 209 -10.43 10.59 -15.30
C THR A 209 -11.04 9.26 -14.83
N THR A 210 -11.72 8.55 -15.74
CA THR A 210 -12.32 7.22 -15.46
C THR A 210 -11.28 6.15 -15.12
N SER A 211 -9.99 6.39 -15.37
CA SER A 211 -8.91 5.47 -15.02
C SER A 211 -8.40 5.64 -13.59
N ASN A 212 -8.85 6.68 -12.87
CA ASN A 212 -8.51 6.96 -11.47
C ASN A 212 -9.66 6.66 -10.50
N ILE A 213 -10.83 6.26 -11.01
CA ILE A 213 -12.00 5.98 -10.17
C ILE A 213 -12.11 4.51 -9.76
N ILE A 214 -12.69 4.30 -8.58
CA ILE A 214 -12.91 2.97 -8.00
C ILE A 214 -14.22 2.95 -7.19
N PRO A 215 -14.98 1.84 -7.18
CA PRO A 215 -16.19 1.75 -6.36
C PRO A 215 -15.90 1.90 -4.87
N MET A 216 -16.55 2.88 -4.24
CA MET A 216 -16.50 3.14 -2.81
C MET A 216 -17.89 3.24 -2.18
N LEU A 217 -18.08 2.54 -1.07
CA LEU A 217 -19.25 2.64 -0.20
C LEU A 217 -19.25 4.03 0.47
N PRO A 218 -20.42 4.68 0.63
CA PRO A 218 -20.50 6.04 1.18
C PRO A 218 -19.81 6.23 2.54
N GLU A 219 -20.01 5.31 3.48
CA GLU A 219 -19.38 5.40 4.81
C GLU A 219 -17.86 5.23 4.75
N PHE A 220 -17.37 4.33 3.88
CA PHE A 220 -15.94 4.17 3.68
C PHE A 220 -15.33 5.41 2.99
N LYS A 221 -16.06 6.03 2.07
CA LYS A 221 -15.61 7.25 1.39
C LYS A 221 -15.34 8.39 2.37
N ARG A 222 -16.05 8.47 3.51
CA ARG A 222 -15.76 9.44 4.58
C ARG A 222 -14.37 9.23 5.19
N ILE A 223 -14.01 7.98 5.48
CA ILE A 223 -12.68 7.59 5.97
C ILE A 223 -11.62 7.96 4.93
N TRP A 224 -11.87 7.58 3.67
CA TRP A 224 -10.94 7.81 2.57
C TRP A 224 -10.69 9.30 2.31
N SER A 225 -11.76 10.10 2.28
CA SER A 225 -11.67 11.56 2.13
C SER A 225 -10.94 12.20 3.30
N TYR A 226 -11.28 11.85 4.54
CA TYR A 226 -10.60 12.43 5.71
C TYR A 226 -9.11 12.12 5.73
N PHE A 227 -8.71 10.90 5.37
CA PHE A 227 -7.30 10.54 5.24
C PHE A 227 -6.58 11.44 4.23
N HIS A 228 -7.08 11.54 3.00
CA HIS A 228 -6.43 12.33 1.94
C HIS A 228 -6.47 13.83 2.22
N ASP A 229 -7.58 14.33 2.75
CA ASP A 229 -7.82 15.77 2.91
C ASP A 229 -7.12 16.32 4.16
N SER A 230 -7.00 15.52 5.24
CA SER A 230 -6.55 16.01 6.55
C SER A 230 -5.30 15.29 7.07
N LEU A 231 -5.27 13.95 7.07
CA LEU A 231 -4.15 13.20 7.64
C LEU A 231 -2.92 13.24 6.74
N LEU A 232 -3.11 13.11 5.44
CA LEU A 232 -2.02 13.02 4.49
C LEU A 232 -1.17 14.31 4.39
N PRO A 233 -1.75 15.53 4.33
CA PRO A 233 -0.99 16.77 4.47
C PRO A 233 -0.23 16.86 5.80
N ARG A 234 -0.87 16.46 6.92
CA ARG A 234 -0.23 16.43 8.23
C ARG A 234 0.95 15.45 8.28
N TYR A 235 0.82 14.27 7.69
CA TYR A 235 1.92 13.30 7.59
C TYR A 235 3.06 13.82 6.70
N SER A 236 2.78 14.45 5.56
CA SER A 236 3.84 15.08 4.75
C SER A 236 4.53 16.24 5.50
N TRP A 237 3.83 16.95 6.38
CA TRP A 237 4.45 17.99 7.21
C TRP A 237 5.41 17.41 8.26
N LEU A 238 5.04 16.30 8.91
CA LEU A 238 5.82 15.62 9.94
C LEU A 238 7.00 14.82 9.38
N TYR A 239 6.80 14.12 8.26
CA TYR A 239 7.74 13.15 7.68
C TYR A 239 8.45 13.66 6.42
N GLU A 240 8.29 14.94 6.11
CA GLU A 240 8.89 15.61 4.96
C GLU A 240 8.40 15.05 3.61
N GLU A 241 9.28 14.51 2.76
CA GLU A 241 8.88 13.91 1.50
C GLU A 241 8.29 12.51 1.74
N LEU A 242 7.04 12.32 1.29
CA LEU A 242 6.26 11.12 1.55
C LEU A 242 5.77 10.51 0.23
N ASN A 243 6.21 9.28 -0.07
CA ASN A 243 5.64 8.50 -1.16
C ASN A 243 4.44 7.70 -0.64
N VAL A 244 3.37 7.67 -1.45
CA VAL A 244 2.13 6.99 -1.16
C VAL A 244 1.84 6.04 -2.29
N VAL A 245 1.57 4.77 -1.95
CA VAL A 245 1.01 3.80 -2.88
C VAL A 245 -0.30 3.27 -2.31
N SER A 246 -1.39 3.37 -3.06
CA SER A 246 -2.71 2.94 -2.62
C SER A 246 -3.47 2.17 -3.70
N GLY A 247 -4.39 1.30 -3.29
CA GLY A 247 -5.14 0.48 -4.24
C GLY A 247 -6.18 -0.46 -3.61
N PRO A 248 -6.99 -1.15 -4.43
CA PRO A 248 -7.96 -2.13 -3.97
C PRO A 248 -7.33 -3.44 -3.51
N VAL A 249 -8.04 -4.13 -2.64
CA VAL A 249 -7.79 -5.51 -2.21
C VAL A 249 -9.06 -6.33 -2.44
N PHE A 250 -8.88 -7.56 -2.91
CA PHE A 250 -9.96 -8.53 -3.10
C PHE A 250 -9.57 -9.80 -2.34
N ASP A 251 -10.25 -10.02 -1.22
CA ASP A 251 -10.11 -11.18 -0.33
C ASP A 251 -11.50 -11.47 0.26
N TYR A 252 -12.30 -12.24 -0.49
CA TYR A 252 -13.67 -12.63 -0.20
C TYR A 252 -13.76 -13.93 0.59
N ASP A 253 -12.72 -14.77 0.54
CA ASP A 253 -12.61 -15.98 1.35
C ASP A 253 -11.89 -15.75 2.69
N PHE A 254 -11.38 -14.53 2.92
CA PHE A 254 -10.75 -14.06 4.15
C PHE A 254 -9.50 -14.88 4.52
N ASN A 255 -8.78 -15.36 3.51
CA ASN A 255 -7.59 -16.21 3.70
C ASN A 255 -6.29 -15.40 3.78
N GLY A 256 -6.35 -14.07 3.62
CA GLY A 256 -5.18 -13.18 3.66
C GLY A 256 -4.35 -13.18 2.36
N ARG A 257 -4.92 -13.65 1.25
CA ARG A 257 -4.30 -13.67 -0.07
C ARG A 257 -5.24 -13.05 -1.11
N TYR A 258 -4.66 -12.60 -2.21
CA TYR A 258 -5.45 -12.08 -3.32
C TYR A 258 -6.37 -13.16 -3.92
N ASP A 259 -7.58 -12.75 -4.29
CA ASP A 259 -8.54 -13.60 -4.98
C ASP A 259 -8.28 -13.72 -6.49
N SER A 260 -8.56 -14.90 -7.02
CA SER A 260 -8.79 -15.14 -8.44
C SER A 260 -10.16 -14.63 -8.89
N SER A 261 -10.36 -14.48 -10.20
CA SER A 261 -11.62 -13.97 -10.76
C SER A 261 -12.86 -14.78 -10.34
N ASP A 262 -12.73 -16.08 -10.11
CA ASP A 262 -13.82 -16.97 -9.72
C ASP A 262 -14.20 -16.84 -8.23
N GLN A 263 -13.30 -16.32 -7.40
CA GLN A 263 -13.52 -16.09 -5.97
C GLN A 263 -14.21 -14.75 -5.68
N ILE A 264 -14.19 -13.80 -6.63
CA ILE A 264 -14.79 -12.48 -6.46
C ILE A 264 -16.33 -12.59 -6.50
N LEU A 265 -16.98 -12.21 -5.39
CA LEU A 265 -18.42 -12.43 -5.21
C LEU A 265 -19.29 -11.21 -5.51
N GLN A 266 -18.77 -9.99 -5.36
CA GLN A 266 -19.57 -8.76 -5.54
C GLN A 266 -19.03 -7.88 -6.66
N PHE A 267 -19.97 -7.34 -7.45
CA PHE A 267 -19.71 -6.47 -8.58
C PHE A 267 -20.63 -5.26 -8.52
N VAL A 268 -20.20 -4.15 -9.11
CA VAL A 268 -21.06 -2.98 -9.24
C VAL A 268 -22.27 -3.33 -10.10
N PRO A 269 -23.51 -3.08 -9.64
CA PRO A 269 -24.73 -3.48 -10.34
C PRO A 269 -24.75 -3.06 -11.81
N GLY A 270 -25.05 -4.01 -12.71
CA GLY A 270 -25.10 -3.76 -14.15
C GLY A 270 -23.74 -3.67 -14.84
N SER A 271 -22.65 -4.07 -14.17
CA SER A 271 -21.30 -4.07 -14.74
C SER A 271 -20.49 -5.31 -14.34
N ARG A 272 -19.28 -5.41 -14.90
CA ARG A 272 -18.26 -6.41 -14.53
C ARG A 272 -17.18 -5.87 -13.59
N ILE A 273 -17.41 -4.70 -12.99
CA ILE A 273 -16.46 -4.02 -12.12
C ILE A 273 -16.55 -4.68 -10.73
N PRO A 274 -15.50 -5.34 -10.22
CA PRO A 274 -15.54 -5.98 -8.91
C PRO A 274 -15.55 -4.93 -7.78
N VAL A 275 -16.20 -5.24 -6.67
CA VAL A 275 -16.16 -4.38 -5.47
C VAL A 275 -14.99 -4.82 -4.58
N PRO A 276 -14.06 -3.93 -4.19
CA PRO A 276 -12.97 -4.30 -3.27
C PRO A 276 -13.50 -4.71 -1.89
N THR A 277 -12.86 -5.68 -1.23
CA THR A 277 -13.17 -6.01 0.17
C THR A 277 -12.43 -5.09 1.13
N HIS A 278 -11.23 -4.64 0.74
CA HIS A 278 -10.41 -3.68 1.48
C HIS A 278 -9.73 -2.70 0.52
N PHE A 279 -9.12 -1.66 1.08
CA PHE A 279 -8.18 -0.78 0.40
C PHE A 279 -6.88 -0.75 1.16
N PHE A 280 -5.76 -0.78 0.44
CA PHE A 280 -4.44 -0.64 1.06
C PHE A 280 -3.89 0.78 0.85
N ILE A 281 -3.07 1.21 1.79
CA ILE A 281 -2.24 2.41 1.70
C ILE A 281 -0.86 2.03 2.22
N VAL A 282 0.20 2.30 1.47
CA VAL A 282 1.60 2.18 1.88
C VAL A 282 2.24 3.56 1.80
N LEU A 283 2.66 4.07 2.94
CA LEU A 283 3.40 5.31 3.13
C LEU A 283 4.88 4.99 3.28
N THR A 284 5.74 5.64 2.50
CA THR A 284 7.20 5.48 2.61
C THR A 284 7.88 6.84 2.69
N SER A 285 8.69 7.04 3.73
CA SER A 285 9.52 8.24 3.92
C SER A 285 10.98 7.89 4.20
N CYS A 286 11.87 8.88 4.10
CA CYS A 286 13.29 8.71 4.46
C CYS A 286 13.54 9.14 5.92
N SER A 287 14.32 8.37 6.67
CA SER A 287 14.63 8.72 8.06
C SER A 287 15.49 9.98 8.19
N ASN A 288 14.97 11.03 8.84
CA ASN A 288 15.72 12.19 9.35
C ASN A 288 16.62 12.87 8.30
N SER A 289 16.08 13.16 7.11
CA SER A 289 16.83 13.85 6.07
C SER A 289 15.92 14.70 5.19
N SER A 290 16.32 15.95 4.98
CA SER A 290 15.73 16.84 3.97
C SER A 290 16.09 16.45 2.52
N SER A 291 16.61 15.24 2.30
CA SER A 291 16.97 14.72 0.98
C SER A 291 15.76 14.05 0.33
N SER A 292 15.66 14.15 -0.99
CA SER A 292 14.62 13.45 -1.74
C SER A 292 14.73 11.93 -1.56
N LEU A 293 13.58 11.24 -1.60
CA LEU A 293 13.42 9.80 -1.62
C LEU A 293 14.26 9.13 -2.72
N LEU A 294 14.46 9.80 -3.85
CA LEU A 294 15.31 9.30 -4.94
C LEU A 294 16.79 9.18 -4.57
N SER A 295 17.25 9.99 -3.61
CA SER A 295 18.64 10.02 -3.12
C SER A 295 18.73 9.65 -1.63
N CYS A 296 17.74 8.92 -1.12
CA CYS A 296 17.70 8.56 0.29
C CYS A 296 18.70 7.44 0.60
N ASP A 297 19.79 7.77 1.29
CA ASP A 297 20.78 6.81 1.79
C ASP A 297 20.48 6.33 3.22
N LYS A 298 19.51 6.95 3.91
CA LYS A 298 19.10 6.61 5.30
C LYS A 298 18.04 5.52 5.32
N PRO A 299 17.86 4.75 6.39
CA PRO A 299 16.82 3.72 6.45
C PRO A 299 15.44 4.28 6.09
N LEU A 300 14.69 3.53 5.28
CA LEU A 300 13.31 3.88 4.93
C LEU A 300 12.41 3.65 6.14
N LYS A 301 11.42 4.52 6.31
CA LYS A 301 10.31 4.33 7.26
C LYS A 301 9.06 4.05 6.47
N THR A 302 8.36 2.99 6.85
CA THR A 302 7.12 2.58 6.19
C THR A 302 5.99 2.45 7.17
N VAL A 303 4.80 2.88 6.74
CA VAL A 303 3.53 2.55 7.38
C VAL A 303 2.59 2.01 6.33
N SER A 304 1.88 0.95 6.67
CA SER A 304 0.86 0.39 5.80
C SER A 304 -0.44 0.17 6.54
N PHE A 305 -1.54 0.35 5.83
CA PHE A 305 -2.90 0.17 6.31
C PHE A 305 -3.66 -0.75 5.36
N ILE A 306 -4.49 -1.64 5.90
CA ILE A 306 -5.46 -2.43 5.12
C ILE A 306 -6.84 -2.12 5.70
N LEU A 307 -7.55 -1.19 5.06
CA LEU A 307 -8.79 -0.65 5.57
C LEU A 307 -9.98 -1.44 5.01
N PRO A 308 -10.87 -1.99 5.87
CA PRO A 308 -12.03 -2.75 5.40
C PRO A 308 -13.02 -1.84 4.69
N HIS A 309 -13.43 -2.24 3.49
CA HIS A 309 -14.34 -1.48 2.63
C HIS A 309 -15.79 -1.68 3.08
N ARG A 310 -16.14 -1.09 4.24
CA ARG A 310 -17.46 -1.15 4.86
C ARG A 310 -17.67 0.02 5.82
N ALA A 311 -18.87 0.12 6.38
CA ALA A 311 -19.11 1.02 7.49
C ALA A 311 -18.27 0.61 8.72
N PRO A 312 -17.64 1.55 9.43
CA PRO A 312 -16.83 1.24 10.60
C PRO A 312 -17.75 0.76 11.73
N THR A 313 -17.61 -0.51 12.11
CA THR A 313 -18.36 -1.10 13.24
C THR A 313 -17.50 -1.19 14.49
N GLU A 314 -16.19 -1.04 14.35
CA GLU A 314 -15.20 -1.10 15.40
C GLU A 314 -15.26 0.13 16.32
N ILE A 315 -15.86 1.23 15.85
CA ILE A 315 -15.95 2.49 16.58
C ILE A 315 -17.39 2.83 16.90
N CYS A 316 -17.68 2.90 18.20
CA CYS A 316 -19.01 3.17 18.73
C CYS A 316 -19.51 4.61 18.46
N GLU A 317 -18.62 5.57 18.19
CA GLU A 317 -18.93 6.99 17.96
C GLU A 317 -18.69 7.46 16.51
N SER A 318 -18.93 6.60 15.51
CA SER A 318 -18.79 6.96 14.09
C SER A 318 -19.77 8.04 13.58
N SER A 319 -20.72 8.46 14.43
CA SER A 319 -21.62 9.60 14.19
C SER A 319 -21.01 10.96 14.52
N GLY A 320 -19.86 10.99 15.20
CA GLY A 320 -19.12 12.22 15.51
C GLY A 320 -18.31 12.75 14.31
N ALA A 321 -17.59 13.86 14.53
CA ALA A 321 -16.69 14.42 13.53
C ALA A 321 -15.56 13.42 13.21
N GLU A 322 -15.23 13.29 11.92
CA GLU A 322 -14.23 12.35 11.39
C GLU A 322 -12.86 12.51 12.09
N SER A 323 -12.53 13.71 12.53
CA SER A 323 -11.28 14.03 13.23
C SER A 323 -11.09 13.35 14.58
N VAL A 324 -12.15 12.80 15.17
CA VAL A 324 -12.10 12.16 16.48
C VAL A 324 -11.80 10.66 16.37
N TRP A 325 -12.11 10.03 15.23
CA TRP A 325 -12.16 8.57 15.15
C TRP A 325 -11.46 7.95 13.94
N VAL A 326 -11.28 8.70 12.84
CA VAL A 326 -10.70 8.12 11.61
C VAL A 326 -9.24 7.72 11.80
N GLU A 327 -8.43 8.56 12.43
CA GLU A 327 -7.01 8.25 12.66
C GLU A 327 -6.86 7.00 13.53
N ASP A 328 -7.60 6.89 14.63
CA ASP A 328 -7.60 5.72 15.50
C ASP A 328 -8.05 4.45 14.77
N LEU A 329 -9.08 4.55 13.90
CA LEU A 329 -9.52 3.43 13.05
C LEU A 329 -8.40 2.94 12.14
N MET A 330 -7.69 3.87 11.50
CA MET A 330 -6.62 3.52 10.59
C MET A 330 -5.47 2.84 11.33
N TRP A 331 -5.08 3.36 12.49
CA TRP A 331 -4.07 2.74 13.34
C TRP A 331 -4.48 1.37 13.87
N PHE A 332 -5.78 1.15 14.14
CA PHE A 332 -6.31 -0.16 14.47
C PHE A 332 -6.14 -1.17 13.30
N HIS A 333 -6.25 -0.69 12.06
CA HIS A 333 -6.08 -1.48 10.82
C HIS A 333 -4.69 -1.35 10.20
N GLN A 334 -3.69 -1.01 11.01
CA GLN A 334 -2.29 -1.01 10.59
C GLN A 334 -1.84 -2.44 10.23
N SER A 335 -1.01 -2.54 9.21
CA SER A 335 -0.48 -3.81 8.69
C SER A 335 1.00 -3.69 8.34
N ARG A 336 1.65 -4.82 8.05
CA ARG A 336 2.99 -4.85 7.46
C ARG A 336 2.87 -4.68 5.94
N VAL A 337 3.92 -4.17 5.30
CA VAL A 337 3.94 -4.12 3.83
C VAL A 337 3.81 -5.53 3.25
N ARG A 338 4.37 -6.54 3.94
CA ARG A 338 4.24 -7.94 3.54
C ARG A 338 2.79 -8.44 3.50
N ASP A 339 1.93 -7.95 4.39
CA ASP A 339 0.51 -8.32 4.42
C ASP A 339 -0.21 -7.73 3.19
N VAL A 340 0.13 -6.49 2.81
CA VAL A 340 -0.34 -5.86 1.58
C VAL A 340 0.09 -6.65 0.35
N GLU A 341 1.34 -7.11 0.28
CA GLU A 341 1.85 -7.93 -0.83
C GLU A 341 1.06 -9.23 -1.00
N TRP A 342 0.74 -9.92 0.10
CA TRP A 342 -0.04 -11.16 0.04
C TRP A 342 -1.47 -10.93 -0.46
N LEU A 343 -2.12 -9.87 0.03
CA LEU A 343 -3.51 -9.53 -0.30
C LEU A 343 -3.70 -8.93 -1.70
N THR A 344 -2.65 -8.32 -2.26
CA THR A 344 -2.71 -7.65 -3.56
C THR A 344 -2.04 -8.45 -4.67
N GLY A 345 -1.10 -9.34 -4.33
CA GLY A 345 -0.22 -9.98 -5.30
C GLY A 345 0.76 -9.00 -5.95
N LEU A 346 1.01 -7.85 -5.32
CA LEU A 346 2.07 -6.90 -5.70
C LEU A 346 3.35 -7.21 -4.93
N ASP A 347 4.51 -6.90 -5.50
CA ASP A 347 5.79 -6.83 -4.77
C ASP A 347 6.40 -5.43 -4.91
N PHE A 348 6.68 -4.79 -3.77
CA PHE A 348 7.15 -3.41 -3.74
C PHE A 348 8.68 -3.31 -3.74
N TYR A 349 9.19 -2.14 -4.15
CA TYR A 349 10.61 -1.74 -4.04
C TYR A 349 11.59 -2.47 -4.97
N HIS A 350 11.12 -3.10 -6.05
CA HIS A 350 11.98 -3.74 -7.06
C HIS A 350 13.01 -2.80 -7.71
N GLY A 351 12.68 -1.51 -7.84
CA GLY A 351 13.58 -0.48 -8.37
C GLY A 351 14.50 0.15 -7.33
N SER A 352 14.48 -0.33 -6.08
CA SER A 352 15.36 0.17 -5.03
C SER A 352 16.79 -0.36 -5.22
N SER A 353 17.78 0.49 -4.96
CA SER A 353 19.21 0.11 -4.95
C SER A 353 19.66 -0.56 -3.65
N ARG A 354 18.75 -0.73 -2.68
CA ARG A 354 19.06 -1.27 -1.34
C ARG A 354 19.25 -2.78 -1.36
N PRO A 355 20.01 -3.34 -0.40
CA PRO A 355 20.08 -4.78 -0.21
C PRO A 355 18.69 -5.38 0.04
N ILE A 356 18.38 -6.47 -0.65
CA ILE A 356 17.07 -7.14 -0.55
C ILE A 356 16.77 -7.52 0.90
N THR A 357 17.77 -7.97 1.67
CA THR A 357 17.59 -8.31 3.09
C THR A 357 17.11 -7.13 3.95
N GLU A 358 17.55 -5.91 3.63
CA GLU A 358 17.08 -4.69 4.32
C GLU A 358 15.63 -4.37 3.95
N LEU A 359 15.28 -4.52 2.67
CA LEU A 359 13.90 -4.36 2.21
C LEU A 359 12.97 -5.40 2.84
N LEU A 360 13.39 -6.67 2.94
CA LEU A 360 12.61 -7.72 3.61
C LEU A 360 12.41 -7.40 5.09
N GLN A 361 13.46 -6.95 5.79
CA GLN A 361 13.34 -6.54 7.19
C GLN A 361 12.29 -5.43 7.35
N MET A 362 12.36 -4.39 6.53
CA MET A 362 11.39 -3.30 6.52
C MET A 362 9.97 -3.79 6.21
N LYS A 363 9.80 -4.65 5.19
CA LYS A 363 8.50 -5.21 4.80
C LYS A 363 7.86 -6.04 5.91
N THR A 364 8.65 -6.61 6.82
CA THR A 364 8.20 -7.46 7.94
C THR A 364 8.12 -6.77 9.30
N LEU A 365 8.45 -5.48 9.40
CA LEU A 365 8.50 -4.77 10.67
C LEU A 365 7.15 -4.87 11.41
N PRO A 366 7.12 -5.40 12.66
CA PRO A 366 5.89 -5.50 13.44
C PRO A 366 5.21 -4.14 13.63
N THR A 367 3.88 -4.11 13.47
CA THR A 367 3.07 -2.89 13.46
C THR A 367 3.19 -2.05 14.74
N GLY A 368 3.26 -2.70 15.90
CA GLY A 368 3.39 -2.04 17.23
C GLY A 368 4.72 -1.33 17.49
N LEU A 369 5.66 -1.36 16.54
CA LEU A 369 6.97 -0.69 16.62
C LEU A 369 7.08 0.50 15.69
N VAL A 370 6.09 0.69 14.82
CA VAL A 370 6.00 1.92 14.06
C VAL A 370 5.48 3.00 15.01
N PRO A 371 6.25 4.06 15.30
CA PRO A 371 5.72 5.16 16.08
C PRO A 371 4.47 5.71 15.37
N PRO A 372 3.40 6.04 16.13
CA PRO A 372 2.22 6.67 15.54
C PRO A 372 2.66 7.94 14.81
N PHE A 373 2.15 8.10 13.58
CA PHE A 373 2.55 9.19 12.70
C PHE A 373 2.18 10.56 13.26
#